data_AF-A0A8I2FW22-F1
#
_entry.id   AF-A0A8I2FW22-F1
#
_cell.length_a   1.000
_cell.length_b   1.000
_cell.length_c   1.000
_cell.angle_alpha   90.00
_cell.angle_beta   90.00
_cell.angle_gamma   90.00
#
_symmetry.space_group_name_H-M   'P 1'
#
loop_
_entity.id
_entity.type
_entity.pdbx_description
1 polymer ?
#
loop_
_entity_poly.entity_id
_entity_poly.type
_entity_poly.pdbx_seq_one_letter_code
_entity_poly.pdbx_strand_id
1 'polypeptide(L)'
;MFTNNPDDFDIIFMDIQMPEMDGIEATRMLRRQGFHHIPIIAMTAQAMKGDREKCLEAGMDDYISKPIKREIVFEMVKKWAINRRLL
;
A
#
# COMPACT_ATOMS: atom_id res chain seq x y z
N MET A 1 14.35 -2.68 13.53
CA MET A 1 14.54 -4.06 13.02
C MET A 1 14.08 -4.05 11.58
N PHE A 2 14.91 -4.49 10.64
CA PHE A 2 14.53 -4.65 9.24
C PHE A 2 14.38 -6.15 8.97
N THR A 3 13.31 -6.54 8.29
CA THR A 3 13.02 -7.93 7.88
C THR A 3 12.76 -7.95 6.39
N ASN A 4 13.09 -9.07 5.75
CA ASN A 4 12.78 -9.35 4.34
C ASN A 4 11.75 -10.46 4.19
N ASN A 5 11.14 -10.93 5.29
CA ASN A 5 10.08 -11.92 5.26
C ASN A 5 8.73 -11.24 5.00
N PRO A 6 8.04 -11.53 3.89
CA PRO A 6 6.71 -10.99 3.64
C PRO A 6 5.70 -11.33 4.73
N ASP A 7 5.78 -12.52 5.31
CA ASP A 7 4.77 -12.99 6.29
C ASP A 7 4.82 -12.21 7.63
N ASP A 8 5.79 -11.32 7.81
CA ASP A 8 5.92 -10.47 9.00
C ASP A 8 4.97 -9.25 8.98
N PHE A 9 4.28 -8.97 7.87
CA PHE A 9 3.40 -7.81 7.74
C PHE A 9 2.01 -8.17 7.22
N ASP A 10 0.96 -7.67 7.90
CA ASP A 10 -0.43 -7.85 7.47
C ASP A 10 -0.87 -6.81 6.43
N ILE A 11 -0.24 -5.63 6.40
CA ILE A 11 -0.60 -4.49 5.54
C ILE A 11 0.56 -3.50 5.44
N ILE A 12 0.72 -2.87 4.27
CA ILE A 12 1.70 -1.81 4.03
C ILE A 12 0.95 -0.54 3.59
N PHE A 13 1.17 0.57 4.29
CA PHE A 13 0.79 1.90 3.83
C PHE A 13 1.99 2.57 3.16
N MET A 14 1.91 2.81 1.86
CA MET A 14 3.04 3.25 1.03
C MET A 14 2.87 4.72 0.63
N ASP A 15 3.80 5.58 1.04
CA ASP A 15 3.83 6.96 0.52
C ASP A 15 4.25 6.96 -0.94
N ILE A 16 3.45 7.58 -1.81
CA ILE A 16 3.80 7.72 -3.22
C ILE A 16 4.93 8.74 -3.41
N GLN A 17 4.93 9.82 -2.63
CA GLN A 17 5.88 10.91 -2.78
C GLN A 17 7.00 10.76 -1.75
N MET A 18 8.07 10.07 -2.14
CA MET A 18 9.29 9.91 -1.34
C MET A 18 10.50 10.41 -2.12
N PRO A 19 11.54 10.93 -1.45
CA PRO A 19 12.79 11.30 -2.10
C PRO A 19 13.55 10.04 -2.57
N GLU A 20 14.38 10.21 -3.59
CA GLU A 20 15.25 9.18 -4.20
C GLU A 20 14.49 8.06 -4.94
N MET A 21 13.62 7.32 -4.24
CA MET A 21 12.78 6.27 -4.78
C MET A 21 11.32 6.51 -4.40
N ASP A 22 10.44 6.57 -5.39
CA ASP A 22 9.01 6.78 -5.15
C ASP A 22 8.29 5.49 -4.69
N GLY A 23 7.09 5.65 -4.14
CA GLY A 23 6.31 4.50 -3.65
C GLY A 23 5.86 3.53 -4.74
N ILE A 24 5.79 3.99 -6.00
CA ILE A 24 5.40 3.16 -7.15
C ILE A 24 6.55 2.20 -7.49
N GLU A 25 7.77 2.71 -7.58
CA GLU A 25 8.98 1.91 -7.76
C GLU A 25 9.19 0.94 -6.60
N ALA A 26 9.07 1.43 -5.36
CA ALA A 26 9.19 0.59 -4.16
C ALA A 26 8.18 -0.56 -4.18
N THR A 27 6.92 -0.29 -4.56
CA THR A 27 5.89 -1.33 -4.70
C THR A 27 6.28 -2.37 -5.74
N ARG A 28 6.75 -1.96 -6.92
CA ARG A 28 7.19 -2.91 -7.96
C ARG A 28 8.32 -3.80 -7.46
N MET A 29 9.25 -3.25 -6.67
CA MET A 29 10.33 -4.03 -6.06
C MET A 29 9.79 -5.05 -5.04
N LEU A 30 8.90 -4.63 -4.13
CA LEU A 30 8.26 -5.53 -3.17
C LEU A 30 7.51 -6.68 -3.85
N ARG A 31 6.76 -6.38 -4.92
CA ARG A 31 6.08 -7.42 -5.71
C ARG A 31 7.09 -8.40 -6.30
N ARG A 32 8.19 -7.95 -6.91
CA ARG A 32 9.26 -8.84 -7.41
C ARG A 32 9.93 -9.69 -6.32
N GLN A 33 9.92 -9.22 -5.07
CA GLN A 33 10.48 -9.92 -3.92
C GLN A 33 9.50 -10.89 -3.24
N GLY A 34 8.30 -11.10 -3.80
CA GLY A 34 7.35 -12.09 -3.31
C GLY A 34 6.31 -11.55 -2.31
N PHE A 35 6.26 -10.24 -2.07
CA PHE A 35 5.28 -9.62 -1.18
C PHE A 35 3.86 -9.59 -1.78
N HIS A 36 3.52 -10.45 -2.75
CA HIS A 36 2.27 -10.42 -3.52
C HIS A 36 1.00 -10.58 -2.66
N HIS A 37 1.10 -11.28 -1.54
CA HIS A 37 -0.04 -11.51 -0.67
C HIS A 37 -0.27 -10.38 0.33
N ILE A 38 0.63 -9.41 0.49
CA ILE A 38 0.44 -8.31 1.44
C ILE A 38 -0.30 -7.17 0.74
N PRO A 39 -1.42 -6.67 1.29
CA PRO A 39 -2.07 -5.47 0.78
C PRO A 39 -1.15 -4.26 0.87
N ILE A 40 -0.95 -3.55 -0.23
CA ILE A 40 -0.21 -2.29 -0.31
C ILE A 40 -1.20 -1.17 -0.63
N ILE A 41 -1.35 -0.24 0.31
CA ILE A 41 -2.28 0.88 0.23
C ILE A 41 -1.50 2.16 -0.06
N ALA A 42 -1.74 2.77 -1.22
CA ALA A 42 -1.12 4.03 -1.60
C ALA A 42 -1.53 5.18 -0.67
N MET A 43 -0.60 6.04 -0.30
CA MET A 43 -0.87 7.32 0.36
C MET A 43 -0.46 8.43 -0.60
N THR A 44 -1.44 9.13 -1.18
CA THR A 44 -1.21 10.12 -2.23
C THR A 44 -1.69 11.51 -1.83
N ALA A 45 -0.97 12.56 -2.25
CA ALA A 45 -1.42 13.94 -2.11
C ALA A 45 -2.47 14.34 -3.18
N GLN A 46 -2.45 13.66 -4.34
CA GLN A 46 -3.37 13.88 -5.46
C GLN A 46 -4.24 12.64 -5.66
N ALA A 47 -5.57 12.79 -5.56
CA ALA A 47 -6.53 11.73 -5.83
C ALA A 47 -7.05 11.77 -7.28
N MET A 48 -6.24 12.28 -8.23
CA MET A 48 -6.66 12.38 -9.62
C MET A 48 -6.72 10.99 -10.26
N LYS A 49 -7.68 10.78 -11.17
CA LYS A 49 -8.00 9.48 -11.78
C LYS A 49 -6.79 8.74 -12.37
N GLY A 50 -5.84 9.48 -12.96
CA GLY A 50 -4.63 8.89 -13.54
C GLY A 50 -3.59 8.41 -12.53
N ASP A 51 -3.56 8.97 -11.32
CA ASP A 51 -2.62 8.52 -10.28
C ASP A 51 -3.07 7.21 -9.66
N ARG A 52 -4.39 7.01 -9.54
CA ARG A 52 -4.98 5.74 -9.12
C ARG A 52 -4.61 4.61 -10.07
N GLU A 53 -4.78 4.81 -11.38
CA GLU A 53 -4.46 3.79 -12.40
C GLU A 53 -2.99 3.39 -12.32
N LYS A 54 -2.06 4.35 -12.22
CA LYS A 54 -0.62 4.06 -12.04
C LYS A 54 -0.30 3.25 -10.79
N CYS A 55 -0.97 3.55 -9.66
CA CYS A 55 -0.78 2.80 -8.42
C CYS A 55 -1.25 1.35 -8.57
N LEU A 56 -2.43 1.14 -9.17
CA LEU A 56 -2.97 -0.20 -9.41
C LEU A 56 -2.10 -1.00 -10.38
N GLU A 57 -1.63 -0.38 -11.46
CA GLU A 57 -0.72 -1.01 -12.43
C GLU A 57 0.64 -1.40 -11.82
N ALA A 58 1.11 -0.64 -10.82
CA ALA A 58 2.29 -1.00 -10.04
C ALA A 58 2.06 -2.17 -9.07
N GLY A 59 0.80 -2.59 -8.89
CA GLY A 59 0.40 -3.70 -8.06
C GLY A 59 -0.04 -3.29 -6.65
N MET A 60 -0.47 -2.04 -6.42
CA MET A 60 -1.12 -1.63 -5.17
C MET A 60 -2.59 -2.04 -5.16
N ASP A 61 -3.16 -2.19 -3.96
CA ASP A 61 -4.49 -2.76 -3.74
C ASP A 61 -5.58 -1.70 -3.50
N ASP A 62 -5.20 -0.57 -2.87
CA ASP A 62 -6.11 0.54 -2.58
C ASP A 62 -5.33 1.85 -2.39
N TYR A 63 -6.03 2.94 -2.05
CA TYR A 63 -5.40 4.23 -1.83
C TYR A 63 -6.12 5.09 -0.77
N ILE A 64 -5.36 6.00 -0.16
CA ILE A 64 -5.80 7.03 0.78
C ILE A 64 -5.26 8.38 0.31
N SER A 65 -6.12 9.40 0.24
CA SER A 65 -5.70 10.78 0.01
C SER A 65 -5.19 11.44 1.29
N LYS A 66 -4.07 12.16 1.20
CA LYS A 66 -3.58 13.05 2.25
C LYS A 66 -4.45 14.34 2.30
N PRO A 67 -4.67 14.95 3.48
CA PRO A 67 -4.17 14.56 4.80
C PRO A 67 -4.86 13.30 5.35
N ILE A 68 -4.08 12.41 5.96
CA ILE A 68 -4.56 11.10 6.41
C ILE A 68 -5.40 11.25 7.68
N LYS A 69 -6.65 10.78 7.61
CA LYS A 69 -7.56 10.71 8.75
C LYS A 69 -7.51 9.33 9.38
N ARG A 70 -7.56 9.27 10.71
CA ARG A 70 -7.43 8.01 11.47
C ARG A 70 -8.54 7.02 11.12
N GLU A 71 -9.75 7.53 10.91
CA GLU A 71 -10.95 6.76 10.58
C GLU A 71 -10.73 5.94 9.31
N ILE A 72 -10.15 6.56 8.27
CA ILE A 72 -9.85 5.91 6.99
C ILE A 72 -8.78 4.82 7.15
N VAL A 73 -7.75 5.06 7.99
CA VAL A 73 -6.73 4.04 8.28
C VAL A 73 -7.37 2.82 8.95
N PHE A 74 -8.24 3.03 9.94
CA PHE A 74 -8.96 1.94 10.59
C PHE A 74 -9.85 1.17 9.63
N GLU A 75 -10.52 1.84 8.70
CA GLU A 75 -11.31 1.19 7.65
C GLU A 75 -10.43 0.31 6.75
N MET A 76 -9.26 0.79 6.32
CA MET A 76 -8.34 0.02 5.49
C MET A 76 -7.78 -1.19 6.24
N VAL A 77 -7.39 -1.05 7.50
CA VAL A 77 -6.92 -2.19 8.32
C VAL A 77 -8.02 -3.23 8.48
N LYS A 78 -9.25 -2.81 8.79
CA LYS A 78 -10.40 -3.74 8.88
C LYS A 78 -10.64 -4.47 7.57
N LYS A 79 -10.65 -3.73 6.45
CA LYS A 79 -10.90 -4.27 5.12
C LYS A 79 -9.83 -5.27 4.68
N TRP A 80 -8.56 -4.91 4.84
CA TRP A 80 -7.46 -5.60 4.16
C TRP A 80 -6.65 -6.54 5.06
N ALA A 81 -6.49 -6.23 6.36
CA ALA A 81 -5.71 -7.04 7.29
C ALA A 81 -6.58 -8.01 8.10
N ILE A 82 -7.73 -7.54 8.61
CA ILE A 82 -8.57 -8.34 9.52
C ILE A 82 -9.47 -9.30 8.74
N ASN A 83 -10.28 -8.79 7.81
CA ASN A 83 -11.28 -9.60 7.12
C ASN A 83 -10.66 -10.68 6.22
N ARG A 84 -9.42 -10.47 5.76
CA ARG A 84 -8.72 -11.43 4.92
C ARG A 84 -8.27 -12.70 5.67
N ARG A 85 -8.15 -12.63 6.99
CA ARG A 85 -7.77 -13.77 7.85
C ARG A 85 -8.98 -14.65 8.22
N LEU A 86 -10.20 -14.19 7.95
CA LEU A 86 -11.44 -14.89 8.24
C LEU A 86 -11.96 -15.73 7.06
N LEU A 87 -11.24 -15.75 5.94
CA LEU A 87 -11.49 -16.59 4.76
C LEU A 87 -10.34 -17.56 4.57
#